data_AF-A0A5N8WWR3-F1
#
_entry.id   AF-A0A5N8WWR3-F1
#
_cell.length_a   1.000
_cell.length_b   1.000
_cell.length_c   1.000
_cell.angle_alpha   90.00
_cell.angle_beta   90.00
_cell.angle_gamma   90.00
#
_symmetry.space_group_name_H-M   'P 1'
#
loop_
_entity.id
_entity.type
_entity.pdbx_description
1 polymer ?
#
loop_
_entity_poly.entity_id
_entity_poly.type
_entity_poly.pdbx_seq_one_letter_code
_entity_poly.pdbx_strand_id
1 'polypeptide(L)'
;MLSAVLLVFAVFEATKYGGWVVVAALAGAVVPDLSFLLGLSGPHQHGRLPRRAVPVYNLVHRPVTAIVVMLTCLIPESPSVAVPLFNFGLTWLLHITVDRALGFGLRTADGWQR
;
A
#
# COMPACT_ATOMS: atom_id res chain seq x y z
N MET A 1 10.18 11.15 8.08
CA MET A 1 11.43 11.06 7.28
C MET A 1 11.38 9.90 6.28
N LEU A 2 11.06 8.67 6.69
CA LEU A 2 10.97 7.51 5.77
C LEU A 2 10.02 7.74 4.59
N SER A 3 8.80 8.23 4.82
CA SER A 3 7.82 8.47 3.74
C SER A 3 8.33 9.46 2.69
N ALA A 4 9.11 10.47 3.08
CA ALA A 4 9.72 11.41 2.13
C ALA A 4 10.79 10.74 1.26
N VAL A 5 11.62 9.87 1.85
CA VAL A 5 12.63 9.10 1.11
C VAL A 5 11.98 8.16 0.10
N LEU A 6 10.94 7.44 0.53
CA LEU A 6 10.18 6.55 -0.35
C LEU A 6 9.50 7.30 -1.50
N LEU A 7 8.94 8.50 -1.23
CA LEU A 7 8.34 9.35 -2.25
C LEU A 7 9.37 9.79 -3.29
N VAL A 8 10.54 10.28 -2.84
CA VAL A 8 11.62 10.70 -3.76
C VAL A 8 12.06 9.54 -4.65
N PHE A 9 12.25 8.35 -4.09
CA PHE A 9 12.60 7.16 -4.88
C PHE A 9 11.49 6.75 -5.86
N ALA A 10 10.23 6.77 -5.43
CA ALA A 10 9.10 6.42 -6.30
C ALA A 10 8.99 7.38 -7.49
N VAL A 11 9.19 8.69 -7.26
CA VAL A 11 9.19 9.71 -8.32
C VAL A 11 10.42 9.55 -9.24
N PHE A 12 11.58 9.26 -8.67
CA PHE A 12 12.80 9.02 -9.45
C PHE A 12 12.63 7.81 -10.39
N GLU A 13 12.16 6.66 -9.87
CA GLU A 13 11.90 5.47 -10.68
C GLU A 13 10.83 5.73 -11.76
N ALA A 14 9.74 6.40 -11.39
CA ALA A 14 8.66 6.74 -12.33
C ALA A 14 9.12 7.68 -13.45
N THR A 15 9.95 8.67 -13.16
CA THR A 15 10.48 9.60 -14.16
C THR A 15 11.56 8.97 -15.05
N LYS A 16 12.38 8.07 -14.48
CA LYS A 16 13.43 7.36 -15.21
C LYS A 16 12.87 6.35 -16.21
N TYR A 17 11.86 5.58 -15.83
CA TYR A 17 11.38 4.45 -16.63
C TYR A 17 10.02 4.70 -17.33
N GLY A 18 9.18 5.59 -16.79
CA GLY A 18 7.89 5.94 -17.39
C GLY A 18 6.93 4.75 -17.58
N GLY A 19 5.94 4.93 -18.46
CA GLY A 19 5.04 3.85 -18.92
C GLY A 19 4.39 3.04 -17.79
N TRP A 20 4.57 1.72 -17.82
CA TRP A 20 3.99 0.80 -16.83
C TRP A 20 4.50 1.03 -15.40
N VAL A 21 5.68 1.65 -15.22
CA VAL A 21 6.21 1.97 -13.88
C VAL A 21 5.36 3.03 -13.18
N VAL A 22 4.81 3.99 -13.94
CA VAL A 22 3.88 5.00 -13.42
C VAL A 22 2.55 4.35 -13.03
N VAL A 23 2.02 3.49 -13.90
CA VAL A 23 0.76 2.75 -13.63
C VAL A 23 0.89 1.88 -12.39
N ALA A 24 2.01 1.17 -12.26
CA ALA A 24 2.30 0.32 -11.12
C ALA A 24 2.47 1.14 -9.82
N ALA A 25 3.11 2.32 -9.87
CA ALA A 25 3.18 3.23 -8.73
C ALA A 25 1.78 3.69 -8.27
N LEU A 26 0.93 4.10 -9.21
CA LEU A 26 -0.43 4.53 -8.89
C LEU A 26 -1.25 3.39 -8.29
N ALA A 27 -1.12 2.18 -8.86
CA ALA A 27 -1.77 0.99 -8.32
C ALA A 27 -1.29 0.68 -6.89
N GLY A 28 0.02 0.71 -6.64
CA GLY A 28 0.59 0.43 -5.31
C GLY A 28 0.11 1.43 -4.26
N ALA A 29 -0.05 2.70 -4.64
CA ALA A 29 -0.59 3.74 -3.76
C ALA A 29 -2.08 3.56 -3.41
N VAL A 30 -2.87 2.87 -4.25
CA VAL A 30 -4.33 2.72 -4.10
C VAL A 30 -4.74 1.36 -3.54
N VAL A 31 -3.98 0.30 -3.82
CA VAL A 31 -4.32 -1.09 -3.41
C VAL A 31 -4.64 -1.26 -1.92
N PRO A 32 -3.93 -0.62 -0.97
CA PRO A 32 -4.28 -0.73 0.46
C PRO A 32 -5.74 -0.33 0.75
N ASP A 33 -6.23 0.71 0.09
CA ASP A 33 -7.56 1.27 0.31
C ASP A 33 -8.68 0.40 -0.27
N LEU A 34 -8.36 -0.50 -1.20
CA LEU A 34 -9.35 -1.45 -1.73
C LEU A 34 -9.93 -2.35 -0.63
N SER A 35 -9.22 -2.50 0.50
CA SER A 35 -9.74 -3.20 1.68
C SER A 35 -11.01 -2.55 2.27
N PHE A 36 -11.21 -1.24 2.08
CA PHE A 36 -12.43 -0.55 2.52
C PHE A 36 -13.67 -0.96 1.72
N LEU A 37 -13.50 -1.48 0.50
CA LEU A 37 -14.63 -1.97 -0.32
C LEU A 37 -15.38 -3.12 0.36
N LEU A 38 -14.67 -3.95 1.13
CA LEU A 38 -15.27 -5.02 1.95
C LEU A 38 -16.14 -4.48 3.11
N GLY A 39 -15.95 -3.20 3.45
CA GLY A 39 -16.66 -2.49 4.50
C GLY A 39 -17.86 -1.67 4.05
N LEU A 40 -18.16 -1.61 2.75
CA LEU A 40 -19.19 -0.70 2.21
C LEU A 40 -20.63 -1.01 2.66
N SER A 41 -20.92 -2.23 3.13
CA SER A 41 -22.27 -2.63 3.51
C SER A 41 -22.51 -2.72 5.02
N GLY A 42 -23.61 -2.13 5.47
CA GLY A 42 -24.13 -2.25 6.83
C GLY A 42 -23.93 -1.00 7.71
N PRO A 43 -24.66 -0.89 8.83
CA PRO A 43 -24.54 0.22 9.76
C PRO A 43 -23.24 0.11 10.56
N HIS A 44 -22.35 1.09 10.42
CA HIS A 44 -21.11 1.18 11.19
C HIS A 44 -20.93 2.60 11.72
N GLN A 45 -20.35 2.73 12.90
CA GLN A 45 -20.06 4.03 13.49
C GLN A 45 -18.94 4.73 12.72
N HIS A 46 -18.96 6.06 12.69
CA HIS A 46 -17.90 6.83 12.07
C HIS A 46 -16.53 6.47 12.70
N GLY A 47 -15.51 6.22 11.86
CA GLY A 47 -14.19 5.80 12.31
C GLY A 47 -14.06 4.31 12.70
N ARG A 48 -15.16 3.53 12.68
CA ARG A 48 -15.14 2.10 12.98
C ARG A 48 -15.25 1.29 11.69
N LEU A 49 -14.23 0.46 11.43
CA LEU A 49 -14.24 -0.47 10.30
C LEU A 49 -15.13 -1.70 10.62
N PRO A 50 -15.88 -2.24 9.66
CA PRO A 50 -16.67 -3.46 9.88
C PRO A 50 -15.76 -4.62 10.26
N ARG A 51 -16.15 -5.43 11.26
CA ARG A 51 -15.34 -6.56 11.76
C ARG A 51 -14.83 -7.48 10.65
N ARG A 52 -15.64 -7.70 9.60
CA ARG A 52 -15.28 -8.54 8.44
C ARG A 52 -14.17 -7.96 7.55
N ALA A 53 -14.02 -6.64 7.51
CA ALA A 53 -13.00 -5.96 6.70
C ALA A 53 -11.67 -5.79 7.45
N VAL A 54 -11.70 -5.88 8.78
CA VAL A 54 -10.52 -5.74 9.66
C VAL A 54 -9.35 -6.66 9.26
N PRO A 55 -9.53 -7.98 9.02
CA PRO A 55 -8.41 -8.84 8.68
C PRO A 55 -7.71 -8.43 7.40
N VAL A 56 -8.49 -8.09 6.36
CA VAL A 56 -7.95 -7.68 5.06
C VAL A 56 -7.28 -6.32 5.16
N TYR A 57 -7.93 -5.34 5.80
CA TYR A 57 -7.32 -4.04 6.05
C TYR A 57 -5.99 -4.18 6.78
N ASN A 58 -5.95 -4.96 7.87
CA ASN A 58 -4.73 -5.16 8.64
C ASN A 58 -3.65 -5.89 7.86
N LEU A 59 -4.02 -6.84 6.99
CA LEU A 59 -3.07 -7.53 6.12
C LEU A 59 -2.44 -6.56 5.14
N VAL A 60 -3.23 -5.75 4.43
CA VAL A 60 -2.70 -4.83 3.41
C VAL A 60 -2.01 -3.60 4.00
N HIS A 61 -2.30 -3.21 5.24
CA HIS A 61 -1.65 -2.07 5.91
C HIS A 61 -0.43 -2.48 6.78
N ARG A 62 0.01 -3.74 6.71
CA ARG A 62 1.26 -4.19 7.35
C ARG A 62 2.45 -3.93 6.42
N PRO A 63 3.52 -3.26 6.90
CA PRO A 63 4.72 -3.02 6.09
C PRO A 63 5.32 -4.29 5.47
N VAL A 64 5.28 -5.41 6.20
CA VAL A 64 5.78 -6.71 5.72
C VAL A 64 5.09 -7.15 4.44
N THR A 65 3.78 -6.90 4.29
CA THR A 65 3.03 -7.25 3.08
C THR A 65 3.55 -6.47 1.88
N ALA A 66 3.72 -5.15 2.02
CA ALA A 66 4.29 -4.31 0.97
C ALA A 66 5.72 -4.72 0.60
N ILE A 67 6.55 -5.07 1.60
CA ILE A 67 7.93 -5.54 1.38
C ILE A 67 7.94 -6.87 0.63
N VAL A 68 7.14 -7.86 1.03
CA VAL A 68 7.05 -9.15 0.34
C VAL A 68 6.61 -8.95 -1.11
N VAL A 69 5.60 -8.11 -1.34
CA VAL A 69 5.14 -7.74 -2.68
C VAL A 69 6.26 -7.07 -3.48
N MET A 70 6.98 -6.12 -2.90
CA MET A 70 8.11 -5.45 -3.55
C MET A 70 9.19 -6.44 -3.98
N LEU A 71 9.53 -7.41 -3.12
CA LEU A 71 10.55 -8.43 -3.39
C LEU A 71 10.19 -9.38 -4.52
N THR A 72 8.93 -9.42 -4.99
CA THR A 72 8.57 -10.18 -6.19
C THR A 72 9.25 -9.65 -7.46
N CYS A 73 9.81 -8.43 -7.42
CA CYS A 73 10.64 -7.90 -8.49
C CYS A 73 11.89 -8.74 -8.78
N LEU A 74 12.33 -9.59 -7.84
CA LEU A 74 13.49 -10.46 -7.97
C LEU A 74 13.20 -11.74 -8.77
N ILE A 75 11.93 -12.01 -9.11
CA ILE A 75 11.51 -13.20 -9.84
C ILE A 75 11.70 -13.03 -11.36
N PRO A 76 11.19 -11.97 -12.02
CA PRO A 76 11.38 -11.80 -13.45
C PRO A 76 12.80 -11.36 -13.81
N GLU A 77 13.35 -11.94 -14.88
CA GLU A 77 14.66 -11.54 -15.41
C GLU A 77 14.61 -10.21 -16.19
N SER A 78 13.44 -9.89 -16.77
CA SER A 78 13.28 -8.67 -17.57
C SER A 78 13.08 -7.44 -16.68
N PRO A 79 13.90 -6.37 -16.84
CA PRO A 79 13.70 -5.09 -16.18
C PRO A 79 12.32 -4.48 -16.47
N SER A 80 11.75 -4.76 -17.66
CA SER A 80 10.42 -4.26 -18.05
C SER A 80 9.29 -4.77 -17.16
N VAL A 81 9.52 -5.85 -16.41
CA VAL A 81 8.56 -6.44 -15.46
C VAL A 81 9.02 -6.23 -14.02
N ALA A 82 10.32 -6.40 -13.75
CA ALA A 82 10.90 -6.23 -12.43
C ALA A 82 10.69 -4.81 -11.86
N VAL A 83 10.95 -3.77 -12.67
CA VAL A 83 10.89 -2.37 -12.21
C VAL A 83 9.46 -1.94 -11.85
N PRO A 84 8.41 -2.23 -12.65
CA PRO A 84 7.03 -1.99 -12.22
C PRO A 84 6.66 -2.68 -10.91
N LEU A 85 7.05 -3.94 -10.70
CA LEU A 85 6.77 -4.68 -9.46
C LEU A 85 7.46 -4.03 -8.24
N PHE A 86 8.71 -3.62 -8.42
CA PHE A 86 9.44 -2.89 -7.39
C PHE A 86 8.70 -1.59 -7.03
N ASN A 87 8.33 -0.79 -8.03
CA ASN A 87 7.68 0.51 -7.80
C ASN A 87 6.26 0.37 -7.23
N PHE A 88 5.54 -0.71 -7.57
CA PHE A 88 4.26 -1.07 -6.96
C PHE A 88 4.41 -1.34 -5.45
N GLY A 89 5.38 -2.18 -5.06
CA GLY A 89 5.63 -2.44 -3.64
C GLY A 89 6.19 -1.22 -2.90
N LEU A 90 7.03 -0.41 -3.55
CA LEU A 90 7.59 0.82 -3.00
C LEU A 90 6.50 1.85 -2.66
N THR A 91 5.56 2.07 -3.58
CA THR A 91 4.46 3.03 -3.39
C THR A 91 3.38 2.51 -2.44
N TRP A 92 3.18 1.20 -2.36
CA TRP A 92 2.40 0.58 -1.30
C TRP A 92 3.05 0.85 0.08
N LEU A 93 4.36 0.62 0.21
CA LEU A 93 5.06 0.92 1.47
C LEU A 93 5.01 2.42 1.80
N LEU A 94 5.15 3.28 0.77
CA LEU A 94 4.97 4.72 0.92
C LEU A 94 3.61 5.04 1.52
N HIS A 95 2.51 4.53 0.96
CA HIS A 95 1.15 4.71 1.47
C HIS A 95 1.09 4.36 2.97
N ILE A 96 1.58 3.18 3.36
CA ILE A 96 1.63 2.73 4.75
C ILE A 96 2.41 3.71 5.65
N THR A 97 3.56 4.19 5.19
CA THR A 97 4.39 5.12 5.98
C THR A 97 3.79 6.53 6.06
N VAL A 98 3.05 6.97 5.05
CA VAL A 98 2.28 8.23 5.08
C VAL A 98 1.16 8.11 6.12
N ASP A 99 0.40 7.02 6.10
CA ASP A 99 -0.61 6.74 7.12
C ASP A 99 -0.05 6.83 8.53
N ARG A 100 1.06 6.12 8.79
CA ARG A 100 1.68 6.13 10.13
C ARG A 100 2.15 7.54 10.52
N ALA A 101 2.65 8.32 9.57
CA ALA A 101 3.07 9.70 9.82
C ALA A 101 1.90 10.64 10.11
N LEU A 102 0.73 10.38 9.52
CA LEU A 102 -0.51 11.12 9.75
C LEU A 102 -1.30 10.62 10.97
N GLY A 103 -0.78 9.61 11.68
CA GLY A 103 -1.41 9.04 12.87
C GLY A 103 -2.43 7.94 12.58
N PHE A 104 -2.61 7.50 11.34
CA PHE A 104 -3.46 6.36 10.98
C PHE A 104 -2.76 5.04 11.29
N GLY A 105 -3.49 4.11 11.93
CA GLY A 105 -2.96 2.83 12.40
C GLY A 105 -3.69 1.61 11.86
N LEU A 106 -3.28 0.44 12.38
CA LEU A 106 -4.02 -0.81 12.20
C LEU A 106 -5.35 -0.76 12.98
N ARG A 107 -6.26 -1.70 12.69
CA ARG A 107 -7.56 -1.81 13.37
C ARG A 107 -7.55 -2.89 14.45
N THR A 108 -8.24 -2.63 15.55
CA THR A 108 -8.61 -3.64 16.57
C THR A 108 -9.59 -4.65 15.99
N ALA A 109 -9.79 -5.77 16.69
CA ALA A 109 -10.80 -6.77 16.30
C ALA A 109 -12.22 -6.17 16.21
N ASP A 110 -12.47 -5.09 16.97
CA ASP A 110 -13.73 -4.37 16.95
C ASP A 110 -13.82 -3.30 15.85
N GLY A 111 -12.75 -3.07 15.10
CA GLY A 111 -12.72 -2.13 13.98
C GLY A 111 -12.23 -0.72 14.33
N TRP A 112 -11.90 -0.46 15.60
CA TRP A 112 -11.34 0.82 16.02
C TRP A 112 -9.88 0.94 15.63
N GLN A 113 -9.39 2.18 15.51
CA GLN A 113 -7.97 2.41 15.29
C GLN A 113 -7.15 2.02 16.52
N ARG A 114 -5.97 1.43 16.29
CA ARG A 114 -4.95 1.18 17.32
C ARG A 114 -3.93 2.32 17.36
#